data_AF-A0A259P3D0-F1
#
_entry.id   AF-A0A259P3D0-F1
#
_cell.length_a   1.000
_cell.length_b   1.000
_cell.length_c   1.000
_cell.angle_alpha   90.00
_cell.angle_beta   90.00
_cell.angle_gamma   90.00
#
_symmetry.space_group_name_H-M   'P 1'
#
loop_
_entity.id
_entity.type
_entity.pdbx_description
1 polymer ?
#
loop_
_entity_poly.entity_id
_entity_poly.type
_entity_poly.pdbx_seq_one_letter_code
_entity_poly.pdbx_strand_id
1 'polypeptide(L)'
;MAKNKLPIELRVSNKVKKKIAQGLPLKDVSAYVVSAMRQFKHKRESILIQVNDINPLISETSRILYEKVVKSASEKKALERKLQDDTNNEIKKAELARIRKLNEQYQIAKSSGLEIRWGVALKPEDRKHFFNASEIKDIVAIRREKLSTYSVRVLLACSLAEINRWDEEGLLPHAFKQVIHVGGKANEARFWLESEVMTKKNEIEGWRKSYNLKKSFKRKKSPLVKVVG
;
A
#
# COMPACT_ATOMS: atom_id res chain seq x y z
N MET A 1 -35.55 -50.98 21.24
CA MET A 1 -35.06 -50.40 19.96
C MET A 1 -33.64 -50.90 19.71
N ALA A 2 -33.48 -51.92 18.86
CA ALA A 2 -32.18 -52.50 18.55
C ALA A 2 -31.35 -51.50 17.72
N LYS A 3 -30.20 -51.10 18.25
CA LYS A 3 -29.22 -50.29 17.51
C LYS A 3 -28.64 -51.19 16.40
N ASN A 4 -29.01 -50.95 15.15
CA ASN A 4 -28.38 -51.57 13.98
C ASN A 4 -26.89 -51.25 14.01
N LYS A 5 -26.07 -52.23 14.40
CA LYS A 5 -24.62 -52.15 14.44
C LYS A 5 -24.09 -52.90 13.23
N LEU A 6 -23.56 -52.19 12.25
CA LEU A 6 -23.00 -52.79 11.03
C LEU A 6 -21.48 -52.70 11.05
N PRO A 7 -20.75 -53.80 10.75
CA PRO A 7 -19.31 -53.76 10.55
C PRO A 7 -18.97 -53.10 9.20
N ILE A 8 -18.06 -52.11 9.21
CA ILE A 8 -17.59 -51.43 8.01
C ILE A 8 -16.13 -51.83 7.74
N GLU A 9 -15.86 -52.41 6.58
CA GLU A 9 -14.52 -52.74 6.11
C GLU A 9 -14.09 -51.85 4.95
N LEU A 10 -12.93 -51.21 5.06
CA LEU A 10 -12.34 -50.42 3.98
C LEU A 10 -11.24 -51.24 3.29
N ARG A 11 -11.50 -51.64 2.03
CA ARG A 11 -10.55 -52.40 1.21
C ARG A 11 -9.96 -51.52 0.11
N VAL A 12 -8.66 -51.64 -0.08
CA VAL A 12 -7.95 -51.01 -1.20
C VAL A 12 -7.19 -52.12 -1.91
N SER A 13 -7.46 -52.32 -3.20
CA SER A 13 -6.84 -53.38 -4.01
C SER A 13 -6.96 -54.78 -3.38
N ASN A 14 -8.18 -55.16 -2.95
CA ASN A 14 -8.51 -56.43 -2.29
C ASN A 14 -7.82 -56.71 -0.93
N LYS A 15 -7.02 -55.77 -0.39
CA LYS A 15 -6.46 -55.87 0.96
C LYS A 15 -7.28 -55.01 1.92
N VAL A 16 -7.76 -55.62 3.02
CA VAL A 16 -8.38 -54.88 4.14
C VAL A 16 -7.30 -54.00 4.75
N LYS A 17 -7.41 -52.67 4.57
CA LYS A 17 -6.41 -51.73 5.09
C LYS A 17 -6.75 -51.26 6.49
N LYS A 18 -8.04 -51.23 6.84
CA LYS A 18 -8.49 -50.79 8.16
C LYS A 18 -9.90 -51.32 8.44
N LYS A 19 -10.07 -51.99 9.59
CA LYS A 19 -11.38 -52.32 10.16
C LYS A 19 -11.81 -51.18 11.06
N ILE A 20 -13.01 -50.66 10.85
CA ILE A 20 -13.55 -49.58 11.66
C ILE A 20 -14.37 -50.20 12.79
N ALA A 21 -14.13 -49.76 14.03
CA ALA A 21 -14.85 -50.26 15.20
C ALA A 21 -16.36 -50.00 15.08
N GLN A 22 -17.16 -50.96 15.55
CA GLN A 22 -18.61 -50.88 15.50
C GLN A 22 -19.13 -49.67 16.30
N GLY A 23 -20.13 -48.98 15.74
CA GLY A 23 -20.91 -47.96 16.48
C GLY A 23 -20.69 -46.50 16.09
N LEU A 24 -19.97 -46.20 15.00
CA LEU A 24 -19.82 -44.84 14.51
C LEU A 24 -21.11 -44.32 13.82
N PRO A 25 -21.57 -43.09 14.14
CA PRO A 25 -22.67 -42.44 13.42
C PRO A 25 -22.41 -42.39 11.91
N LEU A 26 -23.45 -42.54 11.07
CA LEU A 26 -23.33 -42.51 9.60
C LEU A 26 -22.61 -41.24 9.07
N LYS A 27 -22.83 -40.10 9.75
CA LYS A 27 -22.16 -38.83 9.44
C LYS A 27 -20.63 -38.95 9.55
N ASP A 28 -20.14 -39.66 10.55
CA ASP A 28 -18.70 -39.86 10.79
C ASP A 28 -18.11 -40.90 9.84
N VAL A 29 -18.91 -41.90 9.45
CA VAL A 29 -18.54 -42.85 8.38
C VAL A 29 -18.34 -42.11 7.06
N SER A 30 -19.25 -41.22 6.67
CA SER A 30 -19.13 -40.45 5.42
C SER A 30 -17.89 -39.53 5.40
N ALA A 31 -17.60 -38.85 6.51
CA ALA A 31 -16.39 -38.02 6.65
C ALA A 31 -15.12 -38.86 6.54
N TYR A 32 -15.13 -40.06 7.12
CA TYR A 32 -14.02 -41.00 7.05
C TYR A 32 -13.79 -41.53 5.63
N VAL A 33 -14.86 -41.90 4.92
CA VAL A 33 -14.80 -42.33 3.51
C VAL A 33 -14.21 -41.23 2.64
N VAL A 34 -14.66 -39.98 2.79
CA VAL A 34 -14.12 -38.84 2.04
C VAL A 34 -12.64 -38.61 2.35
N SER A 35 -12.22 -38.77 3.61
CA SER A 35 -10.81 -38.66 4.01
C SER A 35 -9.94 -39.76 3.38
N ALA A 36 -10.41 -41.01 3.41
CA ALA A 36 -9.72 -42.13 2.78
C ALA A 36 -9.62 -41.93 1.25
N MET A 37 -10.71 -41.54 0.58
CA MET A 37 -10.69 -41.27 -0.87
C MET A 37 -9.71 -40.15 -1.24
N ARG A 38 -9.57 -39.10 -0.42
CA ARG A 38 -8.55 -38.05 -0.62
C ARG A 38 -7.13 -38.61 -0.48
N GLN A 39 -6.87 -39.43 0.53
CA GLN A 39 -5.56 -40.02 0.79
C GLN A 39 -5.09 -40.93 -0.35
N PHE A 40 -6.02 -41.63 -1.02
CA PHE A 40 -5.71 -42.60 -2.07
C PHE A 40 -5.93 -42.05 -3.50
N LYS A 41 -6.39 -40.80 -3.67
CA LYS A 41 -6.64 -40.14 -4.97
C LYS A 41 -5.46 -40.20 -5.94
N HIS A 42 -4.23 -40.22 -5.43
CA HIS A 42 -3.01 -40.20 -6.25
C HIS A 42 -2.50 -41.58 -6.66
N LYS A 43 -3.06 -42.68 -6.13
CA LYS A 43 -2.48 -44.02 -6.31
C LYS A 43 -3.01 -44.80 -7.53
N ARG A 44 -3.96 -44.28 -8.31
CA ARG A 44 -4.68 -45.02 -9.39
C ARG A 44 -5.23 -46.39 -8.96
N GLU A 45 -5.31 -46.66 -7.66
CA GLU A 45 -5.84 -47.90 -7.09
C GLU A 45 -7.35 -47.75 -6.90
N SER A 46 -8.12 -48.77 -7.31
CA SER A 46 -9.55 -48.82 -7.04
C SER A 46 -9.79 -49.06 -5.55
N ILE A 47 -10.54 -48.16 -4.92
CA ILE A 47 -10.96 -48.27 -3.52
C ILE A 47 -12.33 -48.93 -3.53
N LEU A 48 -12.44 -50.09 -2.87
CA LEU A 48 -13.69 -50.85 -2.80
C LEU A 48 -14.12 -50.88 -1.33
N ILE A 49 -15.18 -50.14 -1.01
CA ILE A 49 -15.69 -50.06 0.37
C ILE A 49 -16.83 -51.07 0.47
N GLN A 50 -16.56 -52.20 1.12
CA GLN A 50 -17.57 -53.21 1.40
C GLN A 50 -18.14 -52.96 2.79
N VAL A 51 -19.41 -52.59 2.82
CA VAL A 51 -20.18 -52.60 4.07
C VAL A 51 -21.10 -53.81 3.98
N ASN A 52 -20.86 -54.81 4.83
CA ASN A 52 -21.70 -55.99 4.85
C ASN A 52 -23.12 -55.58 5.29
N ASP A 53 -24.12 -56.08 4.55
CA ASP A 53 -25.56 -55.84 4.74
C ASP A 53 -26.07 -54.41 4.56
N ILE A 54 -25.49 -53.65 3.62
CA ILE A 54 -26.02 -52.35 3.23
C ILE A 54 -26.61 -52.34 1.82
N ASN A 55 -27.92 -52.04 1.79
CA ASN A 55 -28.75 -51.75 0.64
C ASN A 55 -28.05 -50.77 -0.35
N PRO A 56 -28.00 -51.06 -1.67
CA PRO A 56 -27.26 -50.29 -2.70
C PRO A 56 -27.45 -48.75 -2.70
N LEU A 57 -28.52 -48.25 -2.09
CA LEU A 57 -28.82 -46.82 -1.89
C LEU A 57 -27.71 -46.00 -1.21
N ILE A 58 -26.91 -46.60 -0.32
CA ILE A 58 -25.85 -45.88 0.43
C ILE A 58 -24.62 -45.58 -0.45
N SER A 59 -24.40 -46.37 -1.52
CA SER A 59 -23.32 -46.10 -2.48
C SER A 59 -23.60 -44.83 -3.29
N GLU A 60 -24.86 -44.61 -3.66
CA GLU A 60 -25.34 -43.44 -4.38
C GLU A 60 -25.24 -42.19 -3.51
N THR A 61 -25.69 -42.26 -2.24
CA THR A 61 -25.63 -41.11 -1.32
C THR A 61 -24.19 -40.70 -1.01
N SER A 62 -23.28 -41.67 -0.86
CA SER A 62 -21.87 -41.43 -0.59
C SER A 62 -21.15 -40.83 -1.81
N ARG A 63 -21.49 -41.29 -3.02
CA ARG A 63 -21.02 -40.70 -4.28
C ARG A 63 -21.51 -39.26 -4.44
N ILE A 64 -22.79 -39.00 -4.18
CA ILE A 64 -23.37 -37.65 -4.21
C ILE A 64 -22.69 -36.73 -3.20
N LEU A 65 -22.41 -37.20 -1.98
CA LEU A 65 -21.69 -36.42 -0.97
C LEU A 65 -20.24 -36.13 -1.36
N TYR A 66 -19.51 -37.11 -1.91
CA TYR A 66 -18.15 -36.91 -2.41
C TYR A 66 -18.11 -35.91 -3.58
N GLU A 67 -19.01 -36.06 -4.55
CA GLU A 67 -19.13 -35.14 -5.68
C GLU A 67 -19.48 -33.71 -5.21
N LYS A 68 -20.40 -33.56 -4.25
CA LYS A 68 -20.73 -32.25 -3.65
C LYS A 68 -19.55 -31.62 -2.92
N VAL A 69 -18.78 -32.39 -2.13
CA VAL A 69 -17.62 -31.88 -1.38
C VAL A 69 -16.47 -31.50 -2.32
N VAL A 70 -16.20 -32.29 -3.37
CA VAL A 70 -15.16 -31.97 -4.36
C VAL A 70 -15.56 -30.77 -5.22
N LYS A 71 -16.83 -30.70 -5.67
CA LYS A 71 -17.36 -29.54 -6.38
C LYS A 71 -17.25 -28.28 -5.52
N SER A 72 -17.72 -28.31 -4.28
CA SER A 72 -17.62 -27.18 -3.34
C SER A 72 -16.17 -26.74 -3.08
N ALA A 73 -15.22 -27.68 -2.94
CA ALA A 73 -13.81 -27.33 -2.78
C ALA A 73 -13.19 -26.72 -4.07
N SER A 74 -13.58 -27.22 -5.24
CA SER A 74 -13.14 -26.66 -6.53
C SER A 74 -13.74 -25.28 -6.81
N GLU A 75 -15.01 -25.08 -6.45
CA GLU A 75 -15.72 -23.80 -6.53
C GLU A 75 -15.10 -22.77 -5.58
N LYS A 76 -14.78 -23.16 -4.34
CA LYS A 76 -14.08 -22.29 -3.38
C LYS A 76 -12.73 -21.84 -3.92
N LYS A 77 -11.92 -22.77 -4.45
CA LYS A 77 -10.62 -22.44 -5.05
C LYS A 77 -10.75 -21.55 -6.30
N ALA A 78 -11.80 -21.74 -7.09
CA ALA A 78 -12.08 -20.88 -8.24
C ALA A 78 -12.51 -19.48 -7.79
N LEU A 79 -13.29 -19.35 -6.71
CA LEU A 79 -13.69 -18.08 -6.15
C LEU A 79 -12.50 -17.31 -5.55
N GLU A 80 -11.63 -17.98 -4.80
CA GLU A 80 -10.39 -17.38 -4.27
C GLU A 80 -9.48 -16.85 -5.38
N ARG A 81 -9.34 -17.60 -6.49
CA ARG A 81 -8.60 -17.14 -7.67
C ARG A 81 -9.24 -15.92 -8.31
N LYS A 82 -10.57 -15.93 -8.52
CA LYS A 82 -11.29 -14.77 -9.06
C LYS A 82 -11.12 -13.53 -8.19
N LEU A 83 -11.28 -13.66 -6.88
CA LEU A 83 -11.05 -12.56 -5.92
C LEU A 83 -9.63 -12.02 -6.00
N GLN A 84 -8.63 -12.90 -6.10
CA GLN A 84 -7.24 -12.48 -6.24
C GLN A 84 -6.99 -11.75 -7.57
N ASP A 85 -7.53 -12.27 -8.67
CA ASP A 85 -7.42 -11.69 -10.00
C ASP A 85 -8.11 -10.31 -10.05
N ASP A 86 -9.31 -10.20 -9.48
CA ASP A 86 -10.06 -8.95 -9.36
C ASP A 86 -9.27 -7.92 -8.53
N THR A 87 -8.73 -8.32 -7.38
CA THR A 87 -7.87 -7.46 -6.55
C THR A 87 -6.63 -6.99 -7.31
N ASN A 88 -5.96 -7.89 -8.02
CA ASN A 88 -4.79 -7.56 -8.83
C ASN A 88 -5.15 -6.57 -9.97
N ASN A 89 -6.31 -6.75 -10.60
CA ASN A 89 -6.81 -5.88 -11.65
C ASN A 89 -7.13 -4.48 -11.11
N GLU A 90 -7.73 -4.39 -9.93
CA GLU A 90 -7.98 -3.12 -9.26
C GLU A 90 -6.69 -2.38 -8.91
N ILE A 91 -5.68 -3.09 -8.37
CA ILE A 91 -4.35 -2.52 -8.08
C ILE A 91 -3.72 -1.96 -9.36
N LYS A 92 -3.70 -2.75 -10.44
CA LYS A 92 -3.15 -2.29 -11.74
C LYS A 92 -3.91 -1.08 -12.28
N LYS A 93 -5.24 -1.06 -12.15
CA LYS A 93 -6.07 0.08 -12.58
C LYS A 93 -5.75 1.33 -11.78
N ALA A 94 -5.59 1.21 -10.47
CA ALA A 94 -5.20 2.33 -9.60
C ALA A 94 -3.79 2.83 -9.92
N GLU A 95 -2.84 1.93 -10.18
CA GLU A 95 -1.47 2.27 -10.58
C GLU A 95 -1.43 3.00 -11.92
N LEU A 96 -2.16 2.52 -12.93
CA LEU A 96 -2.28 3.17 -14.23
C LEU A 96 -2.90 4.56 -14.11
N ALA A 97 -3.97 4.72 -13.33
CA ALA A 97 -4.59 6.01 -13.08
C ALA A 97 -3.61 6.99 -12.40
N ARG A 98 -2.84 6.49 -11.43
CA ARG A 98 -1.81 7.26 -10.74
C ARG A 98 -0.69 7.70 -11.69
N ILE A 99 -0.17 6.79 -12.52
CA ILE A 99 0.87 7.10 -13.52
C ILE A 99 0.37 8.12 -14.55
N ARG A 100 -0.88 7.99 -15.01
CA ARG A 100 -1.50 8.98 -15.93
C ARG A 100 -1.50 10.39 -15.33
N LYS A 101 -1.96 10.51 -14.08
CA LYS A 101 -1.95 11.79 -13.36
C LYS A 101 -0.53 12.36 -13.18
N LEU A 102 0.45 11.50 -12.87
CA LEU A 102 1.85 11.92 -12.80
C LEU A 102 2.39 12.36 -14.16
N ASN A 103 2.00 11.69 -15.25
CA ASN A 103 2.41 12.07 -16.60
C ASN A 103 1.85 13.44 -17.00
N GLU A 104 0.60 13.76 -16.67
CA GLU A 104 0.04 15.10 -16.88
C GLU A 104 0.88 16.17 -16.17
N GLN A 105 1.24 15.93 -14.91
CA GLN A 105 2.11 16.84 -14.15
C GLN A 105 3.53 16.93 -14.75
N TYR A 106 4.07 15.81 -15.24
CA TYR A 106 5.37 15.78 -15.91
C TYR A 106 5.36 16.62 -17.20
N GLN A 107 4.31 16.54 -18.02
CA GLN A 107 4.22 17.37 -19.23
C GLN A 107 4.19 18.87 -18.91
N ILE A 108 3.49 19.26 -17.84
CA ILE A 108 3.46 20.66 -17.37
C ILE A 108 4.85 21.09 -16.86
N ALA A 109 5.53 20.24 -16.09
CA ALA A 109 6.87 20.53 -15.60
C ALA A 109 7.88 20.65 -16.76
N LYS A 110 7.77 19.76 -17.75
CA LYS A 110 8.62 19.73 -18.94
C LYS A 110 8.43 20.95 -19.83
N SER A 111 7.19 21.40 -20.06
CA SER A 111 6.93 22.63 -20.83
C SER A 111 7.48 23.89 -20.16
N SER A 112 7.66 23.84 -18.83
CA SER A 112 8.20 24.94 -18.02
C SER A 112 9.72 24.82 -17.78
N GLY A 113 10.38 23.76 -18.27
CA GLY A 113 11.80 23.49 -18.01
C GLY A 113 12.12 23.18 -16.54
N LEU A 114 11.14 22.69 -15.78
CA LEU A 114 11.24 22.39 -14.35
C LEU A 114 11.13 20.88 -14.05
N GLU A 115 11.29 20.02 -15.05
CA GLU A 115 11.11 18.57 -14.94
C GLU A 115 12.03 17.95 -13.89
N ILE A 116 13.31 18.34 -13.84
CA ILE A 116 14.27 17.83 -12.85
C ILE A 116 13.84 18.23 -11.43
N ARG A 117 13.42 19.48 -11.22
CA ARG A 117 12.93 19.96 -9.91
C ARG A 117 11.65 19.24 -9.51
N TRP A 118 10.75 18.97 -10.44
CA TRP A 118 9.55 18.17 -10.19
C TRP A 118 9.90 16.73 -9.79
N GLY A 119 10.87 16.10 -10.48
CA GLY A 119 11.35 14.75 -10.19
C GLY A 119 11.91 14.56 -8.78
N VAL A 120 12.38 15.64 -8.14
CA VAL A 120 12.86 15.64 -6.75
C VAL A 120 11.75 15.30 -5.74
N ALA A 121 10.52 15.73 -6.00
CA ALA A 121 9.37 15.47 -5.13
C ALA A 121 8.86 14.03 -5.22
N LEU A 122 9.18 13.31 -6.30
CA LEU A 122 8.69 11.94 -6.55
C LEU A 122 9.34 10.88 -5.64
N LYS A 123 8.60 9.78 -5.45
CA LYS A 123 9.14 8.54 -4.87
C LYS A 123 10.22 7.95 -5.80
N PRO A 124 11.23 7.23 -5.28
CA PRO A 124 12.28 6.62 -6.09
C PRO A 124 11.77 5.69 -7.19
N GLU A 125 10.73 4.91 -6.91
CA GLU A 125 10.07 4.02 -7.87
C GLU A 125 9.51 4.79 -9.07
N ASP A 126 8.88 5.93 -8.79
CA ASP A 126 8.21 6.75 -9.80
C ASP A 126 9.17 7.41 -10.78
N ARG A 127 10.38 7.76 -10.32
CA ARG A 127 11.37 8.46 -11.15
C ARG A 127 11.76 7.66 -12.38
N LYS A 128 11.81 6.33 -12.28
CA LYS A 128 12.21 5.45 -13.38
C LYS A 128 11.22 5.46 -14.55
N HIS A 129 9.99 5.93 -14.33
CA HIS A 129 9.00 6.05 -15.40
C HIS A 129 9.17 7.31 -16.25
N PHE A 130 9.83 8.35 -15.71
CA PHE A 130 9.88 9.68 -16.32
C PHE A 130 11.29 10.15 -16.66
N PHE A 131 12.30 9.59 -16.00
CA PHE A 131 13.69 10.07 -16.07
C PHE A 131 14.66 8.96 -16.41
N ASN A 132 15.67 9.30 -17.20
CA ASN A 132 16.79 8.44 -17.50
C ASN A 132 17.81 8.40 -16.33
N ALA A 133 18.82 7.55 -16.43
CA ALA A 133 19.80 7.35 -15.36
C ALA A 133 20.63 8.61 -15.04
N SER A 134 20.92 9.47 -16.02
CA SER A 134 21.65 10.72 -15.80
C SER A 134 20.79 11.72 -15.05
N GLU A 135 19.56 11.94 -15.51
CA GLU A 135 18.60 12.85 -14.88
C GLU A 135 18.28 12.41 -13.44
N ILE A 136 18.21 11.10 -13.18
CA ILE A 136 18.05 10.57 -11.82
C ILE A 136 19.25 10.95 -10.93
N LYS A 137 20.48 10.95 -11.45
CA LYS A 137 21.65 11.41 -10.69
C LYS A 137 21.52 12.89 -10.33
N ASP A 138 21.07 13.72 -11.27
CA ASP A 138 20.86 15.15 -11.03
C ASP A 138 19.78 15.38 -9.98
N ILE A 139 18.67 14.66 -10.06
CA ILE A 139 17.61 14.67 -9.03
C ILE A 139 18.17 14.27 -7.65
N VAL A 140 19.03 13.26 -7.59
CA VAL A 140 19.65 12.82 -6.34
C VAL A 140 20.61 13.86 -5.79
N ALA A 141 21.39 14.53 -6.65
CA ALA A 141 22.29 15.62 -6.25
C ALA A 141 21.49 16.77 -5.63
N ILE A 142 20.42 17.23 -6.29
CA ILE A 142 19.53 18.27 -5.75
C ILE A 142 18.93 17.85 -4.39
N ARG A 143 18.57 16.57 -4.23
CA ARG A 143 18.06 16.05 -2.96
C ARG A 143 19.08 16.05 -1.83
N ARG A 144 20.39 16.06 -2.13
CA ARG A 144 21.46 16.15 -1.12
C ARG A 144 21.69 17.58 -0.66
N GLU A 145 21.53 18.54 -1.57
CA GLU A 145 21.69 19.97 -1.30
C GLU A 145 20.45 20.63 -0.69
N LYS A 146 19.36 19.86 -0.51
CA LYS A 146 18.12 20.41 0.01
C LYS A 146 18.24 20.74 1.50
N LEU A 147 17.77 21.94 1.85
CA LEU A 147 17.62 22.40 3.22
C LEU A 147 16.15 22.31 3.65
N SER A 148 15.93 21.73 4.83
CA SER A 148 14.62 21.76 5.48
C SER A 148 14.29 23.16 5.99
N THR A 149 13.01 23.44 6.28
CA THR A 149 12.61 24.70 6.94
C THR A 149 13.43 24.97 8.20
N TYR A 150 13.70 23.95 9.02
CA TYR A 150 14.53 24.10 10.22
C TYR A 150 15.97 24.51 9.87
N SER A 151 16.59 23.82 8.91
CA SER A 151 17.96 24.10 8.46
C SER A 151 18.11 25.52 7.92
N VAL A 152 17.16 25.99 7.10
CA VAL A 152 17.17 27.37 6.58
C VAL A 152 17.04 28.39 7.71
N ARG A 153 16.19 28.13 8.71
CA ARG A 153 16.03 29.02 9.87
C ARG A 153 17.31 29.16 10.68
N VAL A 154 18.01 28.05 10.88
CA VAL A 154 19.30 28.05 11.58
C VAL A 154 20.33 28.83 10.75
N LEU A 155 20.43 28.52 9.46
CA LEU A 155 21.44 29.11 8.55
C LEU A 155 21.27 30.64 8.39
N LEU A 156 20.03 31.12 8.30
CA LEU A 156 19.72 32.54 8.13
C LEU A 156 19.41 33.27 9.46
N ALA A 157 19.53 32.56 10.59
CA ALA A 157 19.16 33.04 11.92
C ALA A 157 17.79 33.75 11.91
N CYS A 158 16.73 33.03 11.52
CA CYS A 158 15.40 33.61 11.32
C CYS A 158 14.26 32.82 11.97
N SER A 159 13.15 33.52 12.16
CA SER A 159 11.89 32.94 12.61
C SER A 159 11.15 32.24 11.45
N LEU A 160 10.21 31.34 11.80
CA LEU A 160 9.34 30.73 10.81
C LEU A 160 8.46 31.78 10.08
N ALA A 161 8.03 32.82 10.80
CA ALA A 161 7.23 33.90 10.24
C ALA A 161 8.00 34.72 9.19
N GLU A 162 9.30 34.94 9.40
CA GLU A 162 10.15 35.59 8.39
C GLU A 162 10.28 34.73 7.13
N ILE A 163 10.58 33.43 7.27
CA ILE A 163 10.66 32.53 6.12
C ILE A 163 9.36 32.49 5.33
N ASN A 164 8.21 32.39 6.02
CA ASN A 164 6.92 32.35 5.34
C ASN A 164 6.69 33.62 4.53
N ARG A 165 7.06 34.77 5.09
CA ARG A 165 6.93 36.04 4.39
C ARG A 165 7.88 36.14 3.20
N TRP A 166 9.12 35.68 3.33
CA TRP A 166 10.06 35.69 2.20
C TRP A 166 9.61 34.77 1.07
N ASP A 167 8.97 33.66 1.39
CA ASP A 167 8.37 32.74 0.42
C ASP A 167 7.16 33.40 -0.28
N GLU A 168 6.27 34.04 0.49
CA GLU A 168 5.09 34.77 -0.02
C GLU A 168 5.45 35.99 -0.87
N GLU A 169 6.46 36.75 -0.48
CA GLU A 169 6.96 37.93 -1.22
C GLU A 169 7.90 37.54 -2.38
N GLY A 170 8.20 36.25 -2.57
CA GLY A 170 9.08 35.75 -3.63
C GLY A 170 10.57 36.07 -3.43
N LEU A 171 10.97 36.53 -2.25
CA LEU A 171 12.37 36.83 -1.91
C LEU A 171 13.21 35.56 -1.74
N LEU A 172 12.63 34.53 -1.11
CA LEU A 172 13.25 33.22 -0.93
C LEU A 172 12.20 32.11 -1.16
N PRO A 173 11.79 31.90 -2.42
CA PRO A 173 10.81 30.88 -2.75
C PRO A 173 11.37 29.49 -2.46
N HIS A 174 10.52 28.59 -1.94
CA HIS A 174 10.88 27.19 -1.80
C HIS A 174 11.06 26.53 -3.18
N ALA A 175 12.06 25.64 -3.28
CA ALA A 175 12.39 24.97 -4.53
C ALA A 175 11.38 23.87 -4.89
N PHE A 176 10.93 23.11 -3.88
CA PHE A 176 9.92 22.08 -4.04
C PHE A 176 9.26 21.73 -2.71
N LYS A 177 8.14 21.00 -2.81
CA LYS A 177 7.43 20.43 -1.66
C LYS A 177 7.54 18.91 -1.69
N GLN A 178 7.57 18.30 -0.51
CA GLN A 178 7.57 16.85 -0.38
C GLN A 178 6.68 16.43 0.78
N VAL A 179 5.85 15.40 0.57
CA VAL A 179 5.10 14.77 1.66
C VAL A 179 6.06 13.96 2.53
N ILE A 180 6.11 14.29 3.81
CA ILE A 180 6.86 13.58 4.85
C ILE A 180 5.88 13.01 5.88
N HIS A 181 6.23 11.85 6.44
CA HIS A 181 5.40 11.22 7.48
C HIS A 181 6.05 11.46 8.83
N VAL A 182 5.36 12.18 9.70
CA VAL A 182 5.82 12.49 11.07
C VAL A 182 4.74 12.00 12.02
N GLY A 183 5.07 11.03 12.87
CA GLY A 183 4.12 10.43 13.82
C GLY A 183 2.89 9.81 13.14
N GLY A 184 3.07 9.15 11.99
CA GLY A 184 1.99 8.52 11.23
C GLY A 184 1.09 9.47 10.43
N LYS A 185 1.31 10.80 10.52
CA LYS A 185 0.58 11.80 9.73
C LYS A 185 1.42 12.27 8.54
N ALA A 186 0.80 12.30 7.37
CA ALA A 186 1.36 12.90 6.16
C ALA A 186 1.30 14.43 6.27
N ASN A 187 2.46 15.08 6.19
CA ASN A 187 2.60 16.54 6.20
C ASN A 187 3.36 16.98 4.95
N GLU A 188 2.92 18.08 4.34
CA GLU A 188 3.64 18.69 3.21
C GLU A 188 4.76 19.59 3.75
N ALA A 189 6.01 19.23 3.49
CA ALA A 189 7.17 20.00 3.89
C ALA A 189 7.78 20.75 2.70
N ARG A 190 8.20 22.00 2.94
CA ARG A 190 8.92 22.84 1.97
C ARG A 190 10.43 22.66 2.11
N PHE A 191 11.11 22.66 0.97
CA PHE A 191 12.56 22.55 0.89
C PHE A 191 13.14 23.66 0.02
N TRP A 192 14.33 24.12 0.37
CA TRP A 192 15.12 25.10 -0.38
C TRP A 192 16.43 24.46 -0.82
N LEU A 193 17.08 25.02 -1.83
CA LEU A 193 18.45 24.61 -2.20
C LEU A 193 19.45 25.46 -1.43
N GLU A 194 20.48 24.82 -0.89
CA GLU A 194 21.54 25.52 -0.14
C GLU A 194 22.18 26.63 -0.98
N SER A 195 22.47 26.35 -2.25
CA SER A 195 23.02 27.32 -3.21
C SER A 195 22.13 28.55 -3.39
N GLU A 196 20.81 28.37 -3.52
CA GLU A 196 19.84 29.47 -3.63
C GLU A 196 19.76 30.29 -2.35
N VAL A 197 19.72 29.63 -1.18
CA VAL A 197 19.69 30.29 0.12
C VAL A 197 20.94 31.14 0.34
N MET A 198 22.11 30.60 0.00
CA MET A 198 23.38 31.32 0.14
C MET A 198 23.47 32.51 -0.80
N THR A 199 22.98 32.37 -2.03
CA THR A 199 22.93 33.48 -3.00
C THR A 199 22.01 34.61 -2.53
N LYS A 200 20.85 34.26 -1.95
CA LYS A 200 19.87 35.24 -1.46
C LYS A 200 20.19 35.84 -0.10
N LYS A 201 21.21 35.34 0.62
CA LYS A 201 21.55 35.78 1.98
C LYS A 201 21.74 37.30 2.10
N ASN A 202 22.50 37.90 1.19
CA ASN A 202 22.78 39.35 1.22
C ASN A 202 21.53 40.19 0.92
N GLU A 203 20.70 39.75 -0.04
CA GLU A 203 19.43 40.41 -0.36
C GLU A 203 18.46 40.38 0.83
N ILE A 204 18.40 39.26 1.55
CA ILE A 204 17.58 39.08 2.75
C ILE A 204 18.01 40.03 3.87
N GLU A 205 19.32 40.24 4.06
CA GLU A 205 19.83 41.20 5.05
C GLU A 205 19.43 42.65 4.69
N GLY A 206 19.50 43.01 3.40
CA GLY A 206 19.02 44.31 2.91
C GLY A 206 17.52 44.50 3.12
N TRP A 207 16.73 43.45 2.84
CA TRP A 207 15.29 43.44 3.08
C TRP A 207 14.98 43.62 4.58
N ARG A 208 15.70 42.93 5.47
CA ARG A 208 15.52 43.04 6.93
C ARG A 208 15.74 44.47 7.44
N LYS A 209 16.80 45.14 6.98
CA LYS A 209 17.08 46.54 7.32
C LYS A 209 15.93 47.45 6.89
N SER A 210 15.47 47.29 5.65
CA SER A 210 14.35 48.06 5.09
C SER A 210 13.03 47.80 5.83
N TYR A 211 12.76 46.54 6.18
CA TYR A 211 11.56 46.14 6.91
C TYR A 211 11.53 46.72 8.34
N ASN A 212 12.66 46.66 9.05
CA ASN A 212 12.77 47.22 10.40
C ASN A 212 12.61 48.75 10.40
N LEU A 213 13.17 49.44 9.40
CA LEU A 213 12.94 50.87 9.19
C LEU A 213 11.45 51.16 9.01
N LYS A 214 10.77 50.48 8.07
CA LYS A 214 9.31 50.62 7.86
C LYS A 214 8.50 50.39 9.14
N LYS A 215 8.86 49.38 9.93
CA LYS A 215 8.19 49.07 11.19
C LYS A 215 8.40 50.17 12.25
N SER A 216 9.60 50.75 12.31
CA SER A 216 9.90 51.87 13.23
C SER A 216 9.10 53.13 12.90
N PHE A 217 8.95 53.46 11.61
CA PHE A 217 8.14 54.60 11.16
C PHE A 217 6.64 54.40 11.43
N LYS A 218 6.12 53.18 11.25
CA LYS A 218 4.73 52.85 11.60
C LYS A 218 4.46 53.01 13.10
N ARG A 219 5.40 52.64 13.96
CA ARG A 219 5.27 52.81 15.42
C ARG A 219 5.26 54.29 15.84
N LYS A 220 6.10 55.13 15.21
CA LYS A 220 6.15 56.57 15.52
C LYS A 220 4.90 57.35 15.08
N LYS A 221 4.14 56.84 14.10
CA LYS A 221 2.90 57.46 13.61
C LYS A 221 1.65 57.05 14.37
N SER A 222 1.74 56.14 15.34
CA SER A 222 0.60 55.81 16.19
C SER A 222 0.48 56.88 17.28
N PRO A 223 -0.55 57.75 17.28
CA PRO A 223 -0.76 58.66 18.40
C PRO A 223 -1.00 57.79 19.63
N LEU A 224 -0.32 58.09 20.74
CA LEU A 224 -0.71 57.59 22.05
C LEU A 224 -2.11 58.15 22.33
N VAL A 225 -3.15 57.38 22.04
CA VAL A 225 -4.50 57.66 22.53
C VAL A 225 -4.41 57.50 24.05
N LYS A 226 -4.17 58.61 24.76
CA LYS A 226 -4.42 58.67 26.20
C LYS A 226 -5.93 58.52 26.37
N VAL A 227 -6.37 57.32 26.74
CA VAL A 227 -7.71 57.14 27.27
C VAL A 227 -7.69 57.78 28.66
N VAL A 228 -8.20 59.01 28.73
CA VAL A 228 -8.57 59.64 30.00
C VAL A 228 -10.05 59.32 30.19
N GLY A 229 -10.35 58.47 31.15
CA GLY A 229 -11.69 58.07 31.58
C GLY A 229 -11.60 57.49 32.97
#